data_AF-A0A6J1E4M2-F1
#
_entry.id   AF-A0A6J1E4M2-F1
#
_cell.length_a   1.000
_cell.length_b   1.000
_cell.length_c   1.000
_cell.angle_alpha   90.00
_cell.angle_beta   90.00
_cell.angle_gamma   90.00
#
_symmetry.space_group_name_H-M   'P 1'
#
loop_
_entity.id
_entity.type
_entity.pdbx_description
1 polymer ?
#
loop_
_entity_poly.entity_id
_entity_poly.type
_entity_poly.pdbx_seq_one_letter_code
_entity_poly.pdbx_strand_id
1 'polypeptide(L)'
;MASCGCRSEACRRWASAGQLGRLSLAAEPQLQGSLVKLAAFMFKQCREMGKEEEAESERRRRQMQTKLKMLNSWLPLLCRGVNGPDAPILSTGERREVESALEEMIATLQQDDQEQVLALWLHHFTYSSSSDWPDLHASYTLAGTPPLVSSSSTDITNLTFPYVLLSSTG
;
A
#
# COMPACT_ATOMS: atom_id res chain seq x y z
N MET A 1 0.34 -3.32 -25.43
CA MET A 1 1.37 -3.63 -24.39
C MET A 1 1.11 -4.94 -23.63
N ALA A 2 -0.14 -5.39 -23.46
CA ALA A 2 -0.43 -6.66 -22.79
C ALA A 2 -0.03 -7.94 -23.59
N SER A 3 0.30 -7.84 -24.88
CA SER A 3 0.60 -8.97 -25.78
C SER A 3 2.08 -9.38 -25.88
N CYS A 4 3.01 -8.67 -25.22
CA CYS A 4 4.47 -8.88 -25.37
C CYS A 4 5.06 -9.92 -24.40
N GLY A 5 4.33 -10.36 -23.37
CA GLY A 5 4.94 -11.04 -22.21
C GLY A 5 5.83 -10.13 -21.33
N CYS A 6 6.03 -8.88 -21.76
CA CYS A 6 6.93 -7.89 -21.14
C CYS A 6 6.33 -7.19 -19.90
N ARG A 7 5.12 -7.58 -19.46
CA ARG A 7 4.39 -6.94 -18.35
C ARG A 7 5.19 -6.96 -17.06
N SER A 8 5.77 -8.11 -16.71
CA SER A 8 6.55 -8.28 -15.48
C SER A 8 7.79 -7.38 -15.47
N GLU A 9 8.48 -7.28 -16.61
CA GLU A 9 9.64 -6.40 -16.76
C GLU A 9 9.26 -4.92 -16.71
N ALA A 10 8.16 -4.52 -17.36
CA ALA A 10 7.66 -3.15 -17.30
C ALA A 10 7.39 -2.70 -15.85
N CYS A 11 6.70 -3.55 -15.08
CA CYS A 11 6.48 -3.30 -13.66
C CYS A 11 7.77 -3.22 -12.85
N ARG A 12 8.76 -4.11 -13.09
CA ARG A 12 10.06 -4.04 -12.42
C ARG A 12 10.79 -2.72 -12.70
N ARG A 13 10.83 -2.29 -13.96
CA ARG A 13 11.49 -1.04 -14.35
C ARG A 13 10.78 0.19 -13.79
N TRP A 14 9.45 0.21 -13.89
CA TRP A 14 8.65 1.29 -13.33
C TRP A 14 8.82 1.36 -11.81
N ALA A 15 8.71 0.25 -11.10
CA ALA A 15 8.94 0.18 -9.65
C ALA A 15 10.35 0.64 -9.25
N SER A 16 11.36 0.41 -10.09
CA SER A 16 12.74 0.84 -9.84
C SER A 16 12.99 2.31 -10.19
N ALA A 17 12.08 2.98 -10.89
CA ALA A 17 12.19 4.38 -11.29
C ALA A 17 11.75 5.35 -10.17
N GLY A 18 12.15 5.09 -8.92
CA GLY A 18 11.77 5.90 -7.76
C GLY A 18 12.25 7.36 -7.82
N GLN A 19 13.35 7.62 -8.53
CA GLN A 19 13.79 8.99 -8.80
C GLN A 19 12.76 9.76 -9.66
N LEU A 20 12.20 9.10 -10.68
CA LEU A 20 11.17 9.69 -11.53
C LEU A 20 9.87 9.87 -10.74
N GLY A 21 9.48 8.88 -9.94
CA GLY A 21 8.35 9.00 -9.01
C GLY A 21 8.48 10.21 -8.10
N ARG A 22 9.66 10.44 -7.50
CA ARG A 22 9.89 11.63 -6.68
C ARG A 22 9.83 12.95 -7.47
N LEU A 23 10.45 13.01 -8.64
CA LEU A 23 10.44 14.22 -9.49
C LEU A 23 9.03 14.55 -10.00
N SER A 24 8.19 13.54 -10.25
CA SER A 24 6.81 13.72 -10.71
C SER A 24 5.95 14.53 -9.74
N LEU A 25 6.29 14.52 -8.46
CA LEU A 25 5.62 15.30 -7.42
C LEU A 25 5.76 16.81 -7.66
N ALA A 26 6.86 17.25 -8.29
CA ALA A 26 7.15 18.64 -8.60
C ALA A 26 6.91 19.00 -10.07
N ALA A 27 6.35 18.09 -10.87
CA ALA A 27 6.03 18.35 -12.27
C ALA A 27 4.90 19.38 -12.42
N GLU A 28 4.86 20.05 -13.57
CA GLU A 28 3.73 20.91 -13.96
C GLU A 28 2.41 20.11 -13.89
N PRO A 29 1.27 20.71 -13.47
CA PRO A 29 -0.02 20.02 -13.32
C PRO A 29 -0.44 19.11 -14.48
N GLN A 30 -0.28 19.54 -15.73
CA GLN A 30 -0.67 18.72 -16.90
C GLN A 30 0.17 17.45 -17.00
N LEU A 31 1.49 17.58 -16.88
CA LEU A 31 2.42 16.46 -16.91
C LEU A 31 2.21 15.54 -15.70
N GLN A 32 1.98 16.11 -14.51
CA GLN A 32 1.66 15.36 -13.31
C GLN A 32 0.39 14.53 -13.50
N GLY A 33 -0.65 15.09 -14.10
CA GLY A 33 -1.88 14.36 -14.42
C GLY A 33 -1.66 13.19 -15.37
N SER A 34 -0.83 13.37 -16.41
CA SER A 34 -0.43 12.26 -17.30
C SER A 34 0.34 11.17 -16.55
N LEU A 35 1.25 11.56 -15.64
CA LEU A 35 2.01 10.61 -14.82
C LEU A 35 1.14 9.86 -13.83
N VAL A 36 0.11 10.50 -13.25
CA VAL A 36 -0.90 9.84 -12.40
C VAL A 36 -1.65 8.77 -13.20
N LYS A 37 -2.09 9.07 -14.43
CA LYS A 37 -2.75 8.08 -15.32
C LYS A 37 -1.85 6.88 -15.60
N LEU A 38 -0.57 7.12 -15.87
CA LEU A 38 0.42 6.06 -16.08
C LEU A 38 0.65 5.24 -14.81
N ALA A 39 0.81 5.88 -13.65
CA ALA A 39 0.97 5.21 -12.37
C ALA A 39 -0.24 4.32 -12.06
N ALA A 40 -1.46 4.84 -12.22
CA ALA A 40 -2.71 4.10 -12.06
C ALA A 40 -2.76 2.85 -12.97
N PHE A 41 -2.42 3.01 -14.26
CA PHE A 41 -2.33 1.90 -15.19
C PHE A 41 -1.32 0.84 -14.71
N MET A 42 -0.13 1.29 -14.29
CA MET A 42 0.93 0.40 -13.83
C MET A 42 0.57 -0.35 -12.55
N PHE A 43 -0.12 0.27 -11.58
CA PHE A 43 -0.61 -0.43 -10.38
C PHE A 43 -1.56 -1.57 -10.75
N LYS A 44 -2.49 -1.35 -11.69
CA LYS A 44 -3.37 -2.42 -12.21
C LYS A 44 -2.57 -3.55 -12.86
N GLN A 45 -1.53 -3.22 -13.65
CA GLN A 45 -0.67 -4.24 -14.26
C GLN A 45 0.14 -5.03 -13.22
N CYS A 46 0.63 -4.37 -12.17
CA CYS A 46 1.48 -5.01 -11.16
C CYS A 46 0.68 -5.85 -10.15
N ARG A 47 -0.59 -5.52 -9.89
CA ARG A 47 -1.52 -6.37 -9.14
C ARG A 47 -1.62 -7.78 -9.74
N GLU A 48 -1.66 -7.87 -11.07
CA GLU A 48 -1.80 -9.14 -11.79
C GLU A 48 -0.48 -9.91 -11.91
N MET A 49 0.65 -9.33 -11.46
CA MET A 49 1.94 -10.00 -11.46
C MET A 49 1.98 -11.05 -10.32
N GLY A 50 1.83 -12.32 -10.67
CA GLY A 50 1.95 -13.44 -9.71
C GLY A 50 0.80 -14.43 -9.71
N LYS A 51 -0.16 -14.33 -10.64
CA LYS A 51 -1.23 -15.33 -10.83
C LYS A 51 -0.82 -16.52 -11.73
N GLU A 52 0.42 -16.55 -12.23
CA GLU A 52 0.97 -17.70 -12.95
C GLU A 52 1.57 -18.69 -11.95
N GLU A 53 1.20 -19.96 -12.10
CA GLU A 53 1.40 -21.07 -11.16
C GLU A 53 2.77 -21.08 -10.45
N GLU A 54 2.68 -21.36 -9.16
CA GLU A 54 3.76 -21.40 -8.18
C GLU A 54 4.91 -22.33 -8.59
N ALA A 55 6.14 -21.80 -8.61
CA ALA A 55 7.33 -22.45 -8.06
C ALA A 55 8.53 -21.48 -8.06
N GLU A 56 9.42 -21.68 -7.09
CA GLU A 56 10.63 -20.91 -6.74
C GLU A 56 10.37 -19.73 -5.78
N SER A 57 10.67 -19.96 -4.50
CA SER A 57 10.61 -18.97 -3.40
C SER A 57 11.30 -17.65 -3.75
N GLU A 58 12.34 -17.71 -4.58
CA GLU A 58 13.06 -16.53 -5.06
C GLU A 58 12.21 -15.66 -6.00
N ARG A 59 11.40 -16.27 -6.89
CA ARG A 59 10.47 -15.53 -7.76
C ARG A 59 9.41 -14.80 -6.95
N ARG A 60 8.84 -15.46 -5.94
CA ARG A 60 7.90 -14.83 -4.98
C ARG A 60 8.55 -13.67 -4.24
N ARG A 61 9.78 -13.84 -3.74
CA ARG A 61 10.53 -12.78 -3.05
C ARG A 61 10.79 -11.57 -3.97
N ARG A 62 11.20 -11.80 -5.22
CA ARG A 62 11.39 -10.74 -6.24
C ARG A 62 10.08 -10.02 -6.55
N GLN A 63 8.95 -10.73 -6.61
CA GLN A 63 7.63 -10.14 -6.82
C GLN A 63 7.23 -9.24 -5.65
N MET A 64 7.35 -9.71 -4.40
CA MET A 64 7.08 -8.90 -3.20
C MET A 64 7.95 -7.66 -3.16
N GLN A 65 9.25 -7.79 -3.45
CA GLN A 65 10.17 -6.65 -3.52
C GLN A 65 9.77 -5.65 -4.62
N THR A 66 9.26 -6.14 -5.75
CA THR A 66 8.78 -5.26 -6.83
C THR A 66 7.51 -4.51 -6.41
N LYS A 67 6.56 -5.18 -5.76
CA LYS A 67 5.34 -4.56 -5.21
C LYS A 67 5.69 -3.48 -4.17
N LEU A 68 6.59 -3.78 -3.24
CA LEU A 68 7.03 -2.83 -2.23
C LEU A 68 7.69 -1.59 -2.86
N LYS A 69 8.62 -1.79 -3.80
CA LYS A 69 9.26 -0.68 -4.54
C LYS A 69 8.26 0.16 -5.33
N MET A 70 7.28 -0.50 -5.96
CA MET A 70 6.20 0.15 -6.71
C MET A 70 5.39 1.09 -5.80
N LEU A 71 4.92 0.57 -4.66
CA LEU A 71 4.15 1.30 -3.66
C LEU A 71 4.96 2.49 -3.13
N ASN A 72 6.18 2.26 -2.64
CA ASN A 72 7.02 3.33 -2.09
C ASN A 72 7.38 4.42 -3.10
N SER A 73 7.56 4.08 -4.38
CA SER A 73 7.99 5.02 -5.40
C SER A 73 6.86 5.87 -6.00
N TRP A 74 5.66 5.31 -6.10
CA TRP A 74 4.59 5.89 -6.93
C TRP A 74 3.29 6.18 -6.18
N LEU A 75 3.08 5.60 -4.99
CA LEU A 75 1.93 5.95 -4.15
C LEU A 75 1.89 7.44 -3.78
N PRO A 76 3.02 8.11 -3.46
CA PRO A 76 3.02 9.56 -3.18
C PRO A 76 2.43 10.41 -4.31
N LEU A 77 2.62 9.98 -5.57
CA LEU A 77 2.08 10.69 -6.73
C LEU A 77 0.56 10.55 -6.80
N LEU A 78 0.02 9.39 -6.45
CA LEU A 78 -1.42 9.17 -6.41
C LEU A 78 -2.08 10.07 -5.36
N CYS A 79 -1.43 10.26 -4.19
CA CYS A 79 -1.92 11.19 -3.16
C CYS A 79 -2.00 12.65 -3.65
N ARG A 80 -1.32 13.01 -4.75
CA ARG A 80 -1.41 14.34 -5.39
C ARG A 80 -2.37 14.40 -6.58
N GLY A 81 -3.02 13.29 -6.92
CA GLY A 81 -4.02 13.19 -7.98
C GLY A 81 -5.32 13.91 -7.61
N VAL A 82 -5.27 15.23 -7.54
CA VAL A 82 -6.43 16.08 -7.28
C VAL A 82 -7.33 16.06 -8.52
N ASN A 83 -8.61 15.77 -8.31
CA ASN A 83 -9.62 15.96 -9.33
C ASN A 83 -10.01 17.45 -9.33
N GLY A 84 -9.43 18.22 -10.23
CA GLY A 84 -9.95 19.56 -10.53
C GLY A 84 -11.36 19.46 -11.11
N PRO A 85 -12.26 20.42 -10.83
CA PRO A 85 -13.66 20.35 -11.22
C PRO A 85 -13.89 20.30 -12.74
N ASP A 86 -12.95 20.82 -13.54
CA ASP A 86 -13.12 20.97 -15.00
C ASP A 86 -12.59 19.77 -15.81
N ALA A 87 -11.75 18.91 -15.22
CA ALA A 87 -11.22 17.71 -15.87
C ALA A 87 -10.65 16.72 -14.85
N PRO A 88 -11.42 15.74 -14.38
CA PRO A 88 -10.90 14.72 -13.48
C PRO A 88 -9.82 13.89 -14.20
N ILE A 89 -8.68 13.70 -13.53
CA ILE A 89 -7.55 12.94 -14.09
C ILE A 89 -7.96 11.47 -14.29
N LEU A 90 -8.75 10.94 -13.35
CA LEU A 90 -9.32 9.60 -13.39
C LEU A 90 -10.80 9.70 -13.03
N SER A 91 -11.64 8.91 -13.71
CA SER A 91 -13.03 8.73 -13.31
C SER A 91 -13.13 8.10 -11.92
N THR A 92 -14.27 8.29 -11.25
CA THR A 92 -14.53 7.68 -9.94
C THR A 92 -14.38 6.15 -9.96
N GLY A 93 -14.78 5.50 -11.05
CA GLY A 93 -14.61 4.05 -11.22
C GLY A 93 -13.13 3.65 -11.32
N GLU A 94 -12.35 4.38 -12.13
CA GLU A 94 -10.91 4.12 -12.26
C GLU A 94 -10.16 4.33 -10.95
N ARG A 95 -10.54 5.35 -10.16
CA ARG A 95 -9.99 5.60 -8.82
C ARG A 95 -10.21 4.42 -7.88
N ARG A 96 -11.44 3.90 -7.83
CA ARG A 96 -11.80 2.74 -7.00
C ARG A 96 -11.05 1.48 -7.42
N GLU A 97 -10.89 1.26 -8.72
CA GLU A 97 -10.10 0.12 -9.22
C GLU A 97 -8.63 0.20 -8.81
N VAL A 98 -8.06 1.41 -8.75
CA VAL A 98 -6.69 1.62 -8.29
C VAL A 98 -6.59 1.43 -6.77
N GLU A 99 -7.54 1.93 -5.99
CA GLU A 99 -7.60 1.69 -4.53
C GLU A 99 -7.64 0.19 -4.23
N SER A 100 -8.56 -0.55 -4.83
CA SER A 100 -8.63 -2.01 -4.70
C SER A 100 -7.30 -2.69 -5.09
N ALA A 101 -6.63 -2.20 -6.13
CA ALA A 101 -5.33 -2.74 -6.51
C ALA A 101 -4.22 -2.44 -5.50
N LEU A 102 -4.23 -1.26 -4.87
CA LEU A 102 -3.31 -0.91 -3.80
C LEU A 102 -3.54 -1.77 -2.57
N GLU A 103 -4.79 -1.91 -2.13
CA GLU A 103 -5.16 -2.73 -0.97
C GLU A 103 -4.76 -4.20 -1.16
N GLU A 104 -5.07 -4.80 -2.31
CA GLU A 104 -4.65 -6.17 -2.65
C GLU A 104 -3.12 -6.31 -2.65
N MET A 105 -2.40 -5.32 -3.20
CA MET A 105 -0.94 -5.35 -3.21
C MET A 105 -0.37 -5.26 -1.79
N ILE A 106 -0.88 -4.36 -0.96
CA ILE A 106 -0.46 -4.16 0.44
C ILE A 106 -0.74 -5.43 1.25
N ALA A 107 -1.92 -6.02 1.13
CA ALA A 107 -2.29 -7.24 1.86
C ALA A 107 -1.36 -8.45 1.57
N THR A 108 -0.64 -8.43 0.43
CA THR A 108 0.34 -9.48 0.09
C THR A 108 1.76 -9.25 0.64
N LEU A 109 2.01 -8.12 1.29
CA LEU A 109 3.31 -7.78 1.91
C LEU A 109 3.43 -8.34 3.33
N GLN A 110 4.65 -8.35 3.86
CA GLN A 110 4.89 -8.62 5.29
C GLN A 110 4.39 -7.46 6.15
N GLN A 111 4.10 -7.73 7.43
CA GLN A 111 3.52 -6.72 8.32
C GLN A 111 4.34 -5.42 8.40
N ASP A 112 5.66 -5.52 8.61
CA ASP A 112 6.55 -4.36 8.67
C ASP A 112 6.52 -3.53 7.37
N ASP A 113 6.46 -4.21 6.22
CA ASP A 113 6.36 -3.58 4.90
C ASP A 113 4.98 -2.91 4.69
N GLN A 114 3.90 -3.51 5.20
CA GLN A 114 2.56 -2.93 5.17
C GLN A 114 2.53 -1.63 5.99
N GLU A 115 3.02 -1.68 7.23
CA GLU A 115 3.11 -0.52 8.12
C GLU A 115 3.92 0.61 7.49
N GLN A 116 5.07 0.29 6.87
CA GLN A 116 5.88 1.27 6.16
C GLN A 116 5.10 1.96 5.03
N VAL A 117 4.43 1.19 4.16
CA VAL A 117 3.69 1.74 3.02
C VAL A 117 2.49 2.57 3.50
N LEU A 118 1.80 2.11 4.53
CA LEU A 118 0.65 2.80 5.10
C LEU A 118 1.05 4.09 5.82
N ALA A 119 2.18 4.12 6.53
CA ALA A 119 2.75 5.34 7.10
C ALA A 119 3.12 6.35 6.01
N LEU A 120 3.74 5.89 4.92
CA LEU A 120 4.06 6.72 3.76
C LEU A 120 2.79 7.32 3.13
N TRP A 121 1.77 6.49 2.91
CA TRP A 121 0.47 6.94 2.42
C TRP A 121 -0.12 8.03 3.33
N LEU A 122 -0.20 7.77 4.63
CA LEU A 122 -0.80 8.69 5.60
C LEU A 122 -0.07 10.04 5.61
N HIS A 123 1.26 10.04 5.54
CA HIS A 123 2.06 11.25 5.43
C HIS A 123 1.69 12.07 4.19
N HIS A 124 1.59 11.44 3.02
CA HIS A 124 1.27 12.14 1.77
C HIS A 124 -0.21 12.51 1.63
N PHE A 125 -1.10 11.71 2.20
CA PHE A 125 -2.55 11.95 2.24
C PHE A 125 -2.86 13.18 3.10
N THR A 126 -2.30 13.25 4.30
CA THR A 126 -2.54 14.38 5.24
C THR A 126 -1.87 15.68 4.82
N TYR A 127 -0.75 15.63 4.11
CA TYR A 127 -0.07 16.83 3.60
C TYR A 127 -0.81 17.48 2.42
N SER A 128 -1.69 16.74 1.74
CA SER A 128 -2.39 17.20 0.54
C SER A 128 -3.77 17.73 0.92
N SER A 129 -3.87 19.02 1.25
CA SER A 129 -5.08 19.69 1.77
C SER A 129 -6.32 19.68 0.85
N SER A 130 -6.22 19.11 -0.36
CA SER A 130 -7.30 19.01 -1.34
C SER A 130 -7.45 17.61 -1.96
N SER A 131 -6.75 16.60 -1.46
CA SER A 131 -6.74 15.27 -2.07
C SER A 131 -7.39 14.24 -1.17
N ASP A 132 -8.63 13.88 -1.48
CA ASP A 132 -9.39 12.81 -0.81
C ASP A 132 -9.06 11.41 -1.39
N TRP A 133 -7.86 11.21 -1.95
CA TRP A 133 -7.54 9.99 -2.70
C TRP A 133 -6.03 9.69 -2.72
N PRO A 134 -5.61 8.42 -2.69
CA PRO A 134 -6.43 7.20 -2.53
C PRO A 134 -6.90 6.98 -1.09
N ASP A 135 -8.12 6.46 -0.89
CA ASP A 135 -8.61 6.05 0.44
C ASP A 135 -8.13 4.61 0.75
N LEU A 136 -7.17 4.50 1.67
CA LEU A 136 -6.63 3.23 2.17
C LEU A 136 -6.91 3.04 3.66
N HIS A 137 -7.90 3.74 4.21
CA HIS A 137 -8.17 3.75 5.64
C HIS A 137 -8.54 2.34 6.17
N ALA A 138 -9.26 1.54 5.40
CA ALA A 138 -9.58 0.16 5.77
C ALA A 138 -8.30 -0.67 5.99
N SER A 139 -7.35 -0.62 5.05
CA SER A 139 -6.05 -1.29 5.17
C SER A 139 -5.23 -0.79 6.37
N TYR A 140 -5.27 0.52 6.65
CA TYR A 140 -4.61 1.11 7.83
C TYR A 140 -5.19 0.57 9.14
N THR A 141 -6.52 0.53 9.26
CA THR A 141 -7.17 0.02 10.49
C THR A 141 -6.91 -1.46 10.72
N LEU A 142 -6.86 -2.27 9.67
CA LEU A 142 -6.56 -3.71 9.76
C LEU A 142 -5.11 -3.97 10.18
N ALA A 143 -4.16 -3.17 9.71
CA ALA A 143 -2.76 -3.28 10.13
C ALA A 143 -2.55 -2.91 11.61
N GLY A 144 -3.34 -1.96 12.12
CA GLY A 144 -3.27 -1.52 13.52
C GLY A 144 -4.02 -2.41 14.52
N THR A 145 -4.87 -3.33 14.06
CA THR A 145 -5.52 -4.31 14.94
C THR A 145 -4.61 -5.50 15.17
N PRO A 146 -4.17 -5.78 16.42
CA PRO A 146 -3.49 -7.03 16.71
C PRO A 146 -4.41 -8.19 16.34
N PRO A 147 -3.89 -9.29 15.76
CA PRO A 147 -4.73 -10.44 15.43
C PRO A 147 -5.44 -10.88 16.70
N LEU A 148 -6.78 -10.92 16.65
CA LEU A 148 -7.57 -11.59 17.67
C LEU A 148 -7.03 -13.03 17.72
N VAL A 149 -6.26 -13.33 18.78
CA VAL A 149 -5.98 -14.70 19.18
C VAL A 149 -7.34 -15.38 19.21
N SER A 150 -7.55 -16.25 18.23
CA SER A 150 -8.70 -17.16 18.24
C SER A 150 -8.41 -18.12 19.38
N SER A 151 -8.89 -17.78 20.57
CA SER A 151 -8.86 -18.63 21.76
C SER A 151 -9.76 -19.83 21.50
N SER A 152 -9.26 -20.80 20.75
CA SER A 152 -9.73 -22.17 20.88
C SER A 152 -9.12 -22.76 22.15
N SER A 153 -9.96 -23.45 22.91
CA SER A 153 -9.65 -24.26 24.09
C SER A 153 -9.83 -23.53 25.43
N THR A 154 -11.00 -23.80 26.01
CA THR A 154 -11.17 -24.19 27.42
C THR A 154 -9.84 -24.45 28.13
N ASP A 155 -9.53 -23.65 29.14
CA ASP A 155 -9.45 -24.19 30.49
C ASP A 155 -9.73 -23.14 31.56
N ILE A 156 -10.56 -23.59 32.49
CA ILE A 156 -11.14 -22.87 33.60
C ILE A 156 -10.12 -22.87 34.75
N THR A 157 -10.06 -21.74 35.45
CA THR A 157 -9.47 -21.56 36.80
C THR A 157 -8.00 -21.93 36.96
N ASN A 158 -7.16 -20.90 37.08
CA ASN A 158 -6.39 -20.63 38.29
C ASN A 158 -5.43 -19.49 37.97
N LEU A 159 -5.49 -18.40 38.73
CA LEU A 159 -4.34 -17.77 39.36
C LEU A 159 -4.89 -16.63 40.24
N THR A 160 -5.14 -17.02 41.48
CA THR A 160 -5.19 -16.16 42.66
C THR A 160 -4.14 -15.07 42.60
N PHE A 161 -4.57 -13.81 42.63
CA PHE A 161 -3.72 -12.68 43.00
C PHE A 161 -3.66 -12.58 44.53
N PRO A 162 -2.47 -12.62 45.16
CA PRO A 162 -2.28 -12.01 46.45
C PRO A 162 -1.46 -10.73 46.27
N TYR A 163 -2.14 -9.58 46.23
CA TYR A 163 -1.50 -8.30 46.56
C TYR A 163 -1.41 -8.23 48.09
N VAL A 164 -0.29 -8.71 48.64
CA VAL A 164 0.05 -8.51 50.05
C VAL A 164 0.57 -7.08 50.19
N LEU A 165 -0.21 -6.27 50.89
CA LEU A 165 0.24 -5.06 51.58
C LEU A 165 1.44 -5.38 52.47
N LEU A 166 2.56 -4.69 52.29
CA LEU A 166 3.46 -4.45 53.42
C LEU A 166 4.00 -3.02 53.40
N SER A 167 3.64 -2.34 54.47
CA SER A 167 4.01 -0.99 54.85
C SER A 167 5.45 -0.90 55.39
N SER A 168 5.93 0.35 55.45
CA SER A 168 6.72 0.92 56.54
C SER A 168 8.26 1.06 56.36
N THR A 169 8.64 2.33 56.23
CA THR A 169 9.69 3.06 56.98
C THR A 169 11.10 2.47 57.07
N GLY A 170 12.05 3.21 56.49
CA GLY A 170 13.43 3.35 56.94
C GLY A 170 13.87 4.78 56.67
#